data_AF-A0A0D2SRR5-F1
#
_entry.id   AF-A0A0D2SRR5-F1
#
_cell.length_a   1.000
_cell.length_b   1.000
_cell.length_c   1.000
_cell.angle_alpha   90.00
_cell.angle_beta   90.00
_cell.angle_gamma   90.00
#
_symmetry.space_group_name_H-M   'P 1'
#
loop_
_entity.id
_entity.type
_entity.pdbx_description
1 polymer ?
#
loop_
_entity_poly.entity_id
_entity_poly.type
_entity_poly.pdbx_seq_one_letter_code
_entity_poly.pdbx_strand_id
1 'polypeptide(L)'
;ISDEAVKDIRSLVMERYGSRFTPENACKYYKKVKNAQEAHEAIRPTNIRRLPSMLVGALDEDSLKLYTLIWSRTMACQMEPSILEQIQLETGNCDESIIFRSSCSRVVFLGYQSAYQDVESETIRFKDNEASHNAVAFGILSSLKKGDQLSIGEVEIKQHHTQAPPRYSEGSLVKKLEELGIGRPSTYASTLKVLQDRSYVTVKSRVLYPEFRGRMVSAFLSHHFSEVTDYSFTADMETELDNVSAGLTEWKGLLRDYWTRFSSYCSRAENVHIHQVEKMLEKTFGDFLFASLPNKSRTCPSCMGGTLIFKVSRFGAGYFIGCNQHPKCKYIAKTLYGDEEEEESPQKSNTVEEPKLLGLNPGSNEKVLLKNGPYGYYVQLGEDRTGYLPKRSSVSHIKNVDTITLEDAVELLRYPVTLGEHPKDGHPVILKLAKVGFSVRHRRTTASVPKSMKPKDVTLEKALDLLSSKDVRRSGRPRNKPKVEEAIESSNAVN
;
A
#
# COMPACT_ATOMS: atom_id res chain seq x y z
N ILE A 1 -31.97 2.60 -17.88
CA ILE A 1 -32.34 1.20 -18.14
C ILE A 1 -33.28 1.22 -19.34
N SER A 2 -33.08 0.33 -20.31
CA SER A 2 -33.90 0.19 -21.50
C SER A 2 -35.36 -0.13 -21.14
N ASP A 3 -36.29 0.30 -21.98
CA ASP A 3 -37.73 0.12 -21.71
C ASP A 3 -38.13 -1.37 -21.66
N GLU A 4 -37.44 -2.24 -22.41
CA GLU A 4 -37.62 -3.69 -22.37
C GLU A 4 -37.23 -4.26 -21.00
N ALA A 5 -36.02 -3.97 -20.52
CA ALA A 5 -35.56 -4.44 -19.22
C ALA A 5 -36.43 -3.90 -18.07
N VAL A 6 -36.91 -2.65 -18.17
CA VAL A 6 -37.84 -2.08 -17.17
C VAL A 6 -39.14 -2.89 -17.10
N LYS A 7 -39.71 -3.30 -18.23
CA LYS A 7 -40.92 -4.15 -18.26
C LYS A 7 -40.67 -5.49 -17.59
N ASP A 8 -39.56 -6.14 -17.90
CA ASP A 8 -39.19 -7.44 -17.31
C ASP A 8 -38.97 -7.34 -15.80
N ILE A 9 -38.25 -6.32 -15.34
CA ILE A 9 -38.01 -6.09 -13.90
C ILE A 9 -39.35 -5.86 -13.19
N ARG A 10 -40.22 -5.01 -13.73
CA ARG A 10 -41.52 -4.70 -13.12
C ARG A 10 -42.44 -5.92 -13.07
N SER A 11 -42.43 -6.76 -14.12
CA SER A 11 -43.16 -8.03 -14.13
C SER A 11 -42.67 -8.92 -12.98
N LEU A 12 -41.36 -9.07 -12.82
CA LEU A 12 -40.80 -9.90 -11.75
C LEU A 12 -41.07 -9.32 -10.35
N VAL A 13 -41.02 -7.99 -10.19
CA VAL A 13 -41.38 -7.33 -8.93
C VAL A 13 -42.84 -7.61 -8.57
N MET A 14 -43.75 -7.51 -9.55
CA MET A 14 -45.17 -7.77 -9.35
C MET A 14 -45.44 -9.25 -9.01
N GLU A 15 -44.76 -10.18 -9.68
CA GLU A 15 -44.86 -11.62 -9.42
C GLU A 15 -44.33 -12.00 -8.03
N ARG A 16 -43.24 -11.37 -7.59
CA ARG A 16 -42.50 -11.76 -6.37
C ARG A 16 -42.94 -11.04 -5.11
N TYR A 17 -43.20 -9.74 -5.20
CA TYR A 17 -43.57 -8.89 -4.06
C TYR A 17 -45.03 -8.44 -4.08
N GLY A 18 -45.68 -8.49 -5.25
CA GLY A 18 -47.06 -8.09 -5.43
C GLY A 18 -47.23 -6.67 -5.99
N SER A 19 -48.47 -6.34 -6.37
CA SER A 19 -48.81 -5.06 -7.00
C SER A 19 -48.50 -3.84 -6.13
N ARG A 20 -48.61 -3.97 -4.79
CA ARG A 20 -48.32 -2.89 -3.83
C ARG A 20 -46.87 -2.39 -3.86
N PHE A 21 -45.94 -3.18 -4.36
CA PHE A 21 -44.52 -2.82 -4.46
C PHE A 21 -44.14 -2.28 -5.83
N THR A 22 -45.07 -2.27 -6.78
CA THR A 22 -44.82 -1.83 -8.16
C THR A 22 -45.43 -0.45 -8.37
N PRO A 23 -44.63 0.59 -8.65
CA PRO A 23 -45.15 1.92 -8.88
C PRO A 23 -46.00 1.99 -10.14
N GLU A 24 -47.02 2.85 -10.19
CA GLU A 24 -47.90 2.99 -11.36
C GLU A 24 -47.11 3.31 -12.63
N ASN A 25 -46.15 4.22 -12.51
CA ASN A 25 -45.24 4.61 -13.59
C ASN A 25 -43.85 3.99 -13.42
N ALA A 26 -43.16 3.75 -14.53
CA ALA A 26 -41.77 3.30 -14.51
C ALA A 26 -40.85 4.36 -13.89
N CYS A 27 -39.98 3.93 -12.96
CA CYS A 27 -39.01 4.81 -12.32
C CYS A 27 -37.88 5.12 -13.31
N LYS A 28 -37.74 6.39 -13.68
CA LYS A 28 -36.67 6.87 -14.57
C LYS A 28 -35.62 7.64 -13.78
N TYR A 29 -34.38 7.16 -13.82
CA TYR A 29 -33.23 7.81 -13.20
C TYR A 29 -32.35 8.42 -14.29
N TYR A 30 -32.36 9.74 -14.37
CA TYR A 30 -31.49 10.48 -15.28
C TYR A 30 -30.30 11.03 -14.51
N LYS A 31 -29.10 10.60 -14.88
CA LYS A 31 -27.87 11.33 -14.53
C LYS A 31 -27.53 12.19 -15.74
N LYS A 32 -27.35 13.50 -15.55
CA LYS A 32 -26.79 14.35 -16.61
C LYS A 32 -25.34 13.96 -16.77
N VAL A 33 -25.06 13.17 -17.79
CA VAL A 33 -23.69 12.80 -18.16
C VAL A 33 -23.25 13.75 -19.26
N LYS A 34 -22.07 14.37 -19.11
CA LYS A 34 -21.58 15.42 -20.03
C LYS A 34 -21.24 14.85 -21.41
N ASN A 35 -20.81 13.59 -21.50
CA ASN A 35 -20.42 12.96 -22.75
C ASN A 35 -21.42 11.88 -23.21
N ALA A 36 -21.76 11.88 -24.49
CA ALA A 36 -22.64 10.90 -25.13
C ALA A 36 -22.01 9.50 -25.25
N GLN A 37 -20.67 9.38 -25.18
CA GLN A 37 -20.03 8.06 -25.09
C GLN A 37 -20.36 7.32 -23.78
N GLU A 38 -20.71 8.04 -22.73
CA GLU A 38 -21.18 7.48 -21.47
C GLU A 38 -22.71 7.20 -21.48
N ALA A 39 -23.37 7.29 -22.64
CA ALA A 39 -24.76 6.84 -22.84
C ALA A 39 -24.88 5.30 -22.89
N HIS A 40 -24.21 4.63 -21.97
CA HIS A 40 -24.36 3.21 -21.74
C HIS A 40 -25.54 2.94 -20.82
N GLU A 41 -26.10 1.74 -20.94
CA GLU A 41 -27.08 1.28 -19.98
C GLU A 41 -26.42 1.06 -18.60
N ALA A 42 -27.18 1.25 -17.52
CA ALA A 42 -26.71 0.93 -16.18
C ALA A 42 -26.28 -0.54 -16.07
N ILE A 43 -25.33 -0.84 -15.18
CA ILE A 43 -24.93 -2.22 -14.88
C ILE A 43 -26.12 -2.94 -14.23
N ARG A 44 -26.61 -3.96 -14.91
CA ARG A 44 -27.77 -4.78 -14.49
C ARG A 44 -27.59 -6.23 -14.97
N PRO A 45 -28.37 -7.18 -14.43
CA PRO A 45 -28.46 -8.51 -15.02
C PRO A 45 -28.93 -8.43 -16.47
N THR A 46 -28.35 -9.26 -17.33
CA THR A 46 -28.78 -9.39 -18.73
C THR A 46 -30.23 -9.89 -18.81
N ASN A 47 -30.58 -10.85 -17.95
CA ASN A 47 -31.94 -11.32 -17.72
C ASN A 47 -32.22 -11.31 -16.22
N ILE A 48 -33.22 -10.53 -15.79
CA ILE A 48 -33.56 -10.36 -14.37
C ILE A 48 -34.12 -11.64 -13.72
N ARG A 49 -34.66 -12.57 -14.52
CA ARG A 49 -35.19 -13.86 -14.05
C ARG A 49 -34.08 -14.87 -13.74
N ARG A 50 -32.81 -14.59 -14.08
CA ARG A 50 -31.66 -15.37 -13.61
C ARG A 50 -31.39 -15.00 -12.16
N LEU A 51 -31.98 -15.77 -11.24
CA LEU A 51 -31.84 -15.53 -9.81
C LEU A 51 -30.42 -15.86 -9.33
N PRO A 52 -29.90 -15.16 -8.31
CA PRO A 52 -28.62 -15.49 -7.69
C PRO A 52 -28.49 -16.98 -7.30
N SER A 53 -29.53 -17.58 -6.74
CA SER A 53 -29.61 -19.00 -6.35
C SER A 53 -29.35 -19.97 -7.51
N MET A 54 -29.71 -19.59 -8.74
CA MET A 54 -29.46 -20.40 -9.94
C MET A 54 -28.00 -20.39 -10.40
N LEU A 55 -27.21 -19.42 -9.94
CA LEU A 55 -25.81 -19.24 -10.33
C LEU A 55 -24.83 -19.81 -9.29
N VAL A 56 -25.36 -20.36 -8.20
CA VAL A 56 -24.56 -21.06 -7.19
C VAL A 56 -23.86 -22.25 -7.85
N GLY A 57 -22.54 -22.33 -7.71
CA GLY A 57 -21.69 -23.36 -8.31
C GLY A 57 -21.24 -23.07 -9.74
N ALA A 58 -21.86 -22.12 -10.44
CA ALA A 58 -21.38 -21.62 -11.74
C ALA A 58 -20.41 -20.44 -11.59
N LEU A 59 -20.61 -19.61 -10.55
CA LEU A 59 -19.76 -18.47 -10.19
C LEU A 59 -18.96 -18.78 -8.92
N ASP A 60 -17.80 -18.14 -8.79
CA ASP A 60 -17.08 -18.09 -7.51
C ASP A 60 -17.84 -17.23 -6.49
N GLU A 61 -17.45 -17.33 -5.21
CA GLU A 61 -18.17 -16.71 -4.10
C GLU A 61 -18.24 -15.18 -4.21
N ASP A 62 -17.15 -14.52 -4.63
CA ASP A 62 -17.09 -13.06 -4.72
C ASP A 62 -17.88 -12.55 -5.92
N SER A 63 -17.77 -13.24 -7.06
CA SER A 63 -18.59 -12.96 -8.25
C SER A 63 -20.08 -13.15 -7.96
N LEU A 64 -20.45 -14.18 -7.20
CA LEU A 64 -21.84 -14.42 -6.80
C LEU A 64 -22.35 -13.29 -5.90
N LYS A 65 -21.58 -12.88 -4.88
CA LYS A 65 -21.95 -11.73 -4.01
C LYS A 65 -22.13 -10.44 -4.81
N LEU A 66 -21.25 -10.17 -5.78
CA LEU A 66 -21.35 -9.01 -6.65
C LEU A 66 -22.58 -9.09 -7.56
N TYR A 67 -22.86 -10.25 -8.14
CA TYR A 67 -24.06 -10.47 -8.95
C TYR A 67 -25.33 -10.27 -8.12
N THR A 68 -25.40 -10.84 -6.91
CA THR A 68 -26.50 -10.63 -5.96
C THR A 68 -26.70 -9.15 -5.69
N LEU A 69 -25.63 -8.41 -5.39
CA LEU A 69 -25.71 -6.96 -5.15
C LEU A 69 -26.29 -6.20 -6.35
N ILE A 70 -25.82 -6.52 -7.57
CA ILE A 70 -26.30 -5.92 -8.82
C ILE A 70 -27.78 -6.27 -9.04
N TRP A 71 -28.18 -7.53 -8.80
CA TRP A 71 -29.54 -8.00 -8.93
C TRP A 71 -30.48 -7.30 -7.95
N SER A 72 -30.15 -7.26 -6.66
CA SER A 72 -30.97 -6.62 -5.63
C SER A 72 -31.11 -5.11 -5.89
N ARG A 73 -30.04 -4.44 -6.34
CA ARG A 73 -30.09 -3.02 -6.73
C ARG A 73 -30.98 -2.78 -7.94
N THR A 74 -30.94 -3.69 -8.92
CA THR A 74 -31.75 -3.61 -10.14
C THR A 74 -33.23 -3.82 -9.84
N MET A 75 -33.58 -4.78 -8.97
CA MET A 75 -34.94 -4.97 -8.49
C MET A 75 -35.45 -3.74 -7.72
N ALA A 76 -34.67 -3.29 -6.74
CA ALA A 76 -35.03 -2.17 -5.87
C ALA A 76 -35.30 -0.86 -6.64
N CYS A 77 -34.62 -0.62 -7.76
CA CYS A 77 -34.78 0.64 -8.50
C CYS A 77 -36.14 0.78 -9.20
N GLN A 78 -36.91 -0.30 -9.38
CA GLN A 78 -38.25 -0.25 -9.96
C GLN A 78 -39.36 -0.52 -8.93
N MET A 79 -39.04 -0.46 -7.64
CA MET A 79 -40.00 -0.68 -6.54
C MET A 79 -40.46 0.65 -5.93
N GLU A 80 -41.61 0.60 -5.26
CA GLU A 80 -42.14 1.73 -4.48
C GLU A 80 -41.18 2.14 -3.33
N PRO A 81 -41.15 3.43 -2.94
CA PRO A 81 -40.31 3.89 -1.85
C PRO A 81 -40.77 3.29 -0.51
N SER A 82 -39.83 3.15 0.42
CA SER A 82 -40.15 2.77 1.79
C SER A 82 -40.90 3.91 2.50
N ILE A 83 -42.00 3.59 3.18
CA ILE A 83 -42.77 4.56 3.98
C ILE A 83 -42.37 4.40 5.44
N LEU A 84 -41.86 5.49 6.02
CA LEU A 84 -41.46 5.60 7.41
C LEU A 84 -42.42 6.53 8.14
N GLU A 85 -42.81 6.14 9.35
CA GLU A 85 -43.49 7.02 10.29
C GLU A 85 -42.47 7.52 11.29
N GLN A 86 -42.40 8.84 11.51
CA GLN A 86 -41.44 9.46 12.42
C GLN A 86 -42.19 10.25 13.49
N ILE A 87 -41.80 10.04 14.74
CA ILE A 87 -42.28 10.79 15.90
C ILE A 87 -41.13 11.64 16.42
N GLN A 88 -41.37 12.94 16.56
CA GLN A 88 -40.49 13.86 17.26
C GLN A 88 -41.20 14.33 18.51
N LEU A 89 -40.56 14.11 19.65
CA LEU A 89 -41.06 14.48 20.96
C LEU A 89 -40.16 15.56 21.53
N GLU A 90 -40.77 16.66 21.95
CA GLU A 90 -40.12 17.73 22.71
C GLU A 90 -40.72 17.76 24.11
N THR A 91 -39.86 17.61 25.12
CA THR A 91 -40.26 17.59 26.53
C THR A 91 -39.44 18.62 27.28
N GLY A 92 -40.08 19.44 28.10
CA GLY A 92 -39.41 20.46 28.89
C GLY A 92 -40.11 20.70 30.21
N ASN A 93 -39.51 21.55 31.04
CA ASN A 93 -40.15 22.04 32.25
C ASN A 93 -41.25 23.06 31.92
N CYS A 94 -42.13 23.33 32.89
CA CYS A 94 -43.24 24.29 32.75
C CYS A 94 -42.78 25.70 32.32
N ASP A 95 -41.55 26.07 32.69
CA ASP A 95 -40.96 27.39 32.41
C ASP A 95 -40.12 27.42 31.10
N GLU A 96 -40.10 26.31 30.34
CA GLU A 96 -39.38 26.13 29.07
C GLU A 96 -37.86 26.41 29.10
N SER A 97 -37.24 26.44 30.28
CA SER A 97 -35.80 26.70 30.41
C SER A 97 -34.90 25.53 29.98
N ILE A 98 -35.43 24.31 29.94
CA ILE A 98 -34.73 23.12 29.44
C ILE A 98 -35.68 22.36 28.51
N ILE A 99 -35.21 22.07 27.29
CA ILE A 99 -35.94 21.31 26.29
C ILE A 99 -35.10 20.10 25.88
N PHE A 100 -35.66 18.91 26.09
CA PHE A 100 -35.14 17.65 25.58
C PHE A 100 -35.85 17.29 24.29
N ARG A 101 -35.10 16.83 23.28
CA ARG A 101 -35.63 16.35 22.01
C ARG A 101 -35.32 14.88 21.84
N SER A 102 -36.35 14.09 21.55
CA SER A 102 -36.24 12.69 21.19
C SER A 102 -36.86 12.46 19.82
N SER A 103 -36.23 11.63 18.99
CA SER A 103 -36.76 11.26 17.68
C SER A 103 -36.74 9.75 17.51
N CYS A 104 -37.84 9.16 17.07
CA CYS A 104 -37.95 7.75 16.74
C CYS A 104 -38.65 7.58 15.39
N SER A 105 -38.32 6.50 14.67
CA SER A 105 -38.95 6.18 13.39
C SER A 105 -39.25 4.69 13.28
N ARG A 106 -40.33 4.35 12.59
CA ARG A 106 -40.77 2.97 12.32
C ARG A 106 -41.07 2.79 10.84
N VAL A 107 -40.66 1.66 10.28
CA VAL A 107 -41.00 1.28 8.92
C VAL A 107 -42.46 0.81 8.88
N VAL A 108 -43.32 1.53 8.15
CA VAL A 108 -44.73 1.14 7.90
C VAL A 108 -44.82 0.28 6.64
N PHE A 109 -44.01 0.61 5.63
CA PHE A 109 -43.93 -0.12 4.38
C PHE A 109 -42.48 -0.22 3.92
N LEU A 110 -41.99 -1.44 3.69
CA LEU A 110 -40.60 -1.69 3.31
C LEU A 110 -40.27 -1.17 1.90
N GLY A 111 -41.24 -1.19 0.97
CA GLY A 111 -41.00 -0.81 -0.43
C GLY A 111 -39.79 -1.52 -1.01
N TYR A 112 -38.90 -0.76 -1.66
CA TYR A 112 -37.66 -1.25 -2.26
C TYR A 112 -36.70 -1.97 -1.29
N GLN A 113 -36.79 -1.73 0.02
CA GLN A 113 -35.92 -2.40 1.01
C GLN A 113 -36.19 -3.91 1.04
N SER A 114 -37.39 -4.33 0.62
CA SER A 114 -37.77 -5.76 0.53
C SER A 114 -36.88 -6.54 -0.43
N ALA A 115 -36.35 -5.91 -1.49
CA ALA A 115 -35.40 -6.56 -2.38
C ALA A 115 -34.07 -6.92 -1.69
N TYR A 116 -33.65 -6.13 -0.70
CA TYR A 116 -32.46 -6.41 0.11
C TYR A 116 -32.74 -7.39 1.26
N GLN A 117 -34.00 -7.57 1.63
CA GLN A 117 -34.48 -8.58 2.56
C GLN A 117 -35.01 -9.84 1.85
N ASP A 118 -34.73 -10.01 0.56
CA ASP A 118 -35.11 -11.19 -0.19
C ASP A 118 -34.22 -12.39 0.15
N VAL A 119 -34.72 -13.61 0.03
CA VAL A 119 -33.95 -14.86 0.21
C VAL A 119 -32.74 -14.89 -0.72
N GLU A 120 -32.88 -14.36 -1.94
CA GLU A 120 -31.78 -14.26 -2.91
C GLU A 120 -30.67 -13.30 -2.48
N SER A 121 -30.99 -12.38 -1.57
CA SER A 121 -30.07 -11.36 -1.05
C SER A 121 -29.38 -11.79 0.24
N GLU A 122 -29.59 -13.02 0.73
CA GLU A 122 -29.04 -13.49 2.01
C GLU A 122 -27.52 -13.38 2.10
N THR A 123 -26.80 -13.61 1.00
CA THR A 123 -25.33 -13.52 0.95
C THR A 123 -24.78 -12.11 1.18
N ILE A 124 -25.61 -11.08 1.03
CA ILE A 124 -25.23 -9.66 1.19
C ILE A 124 -25.92 -8.99 2.38
N ARG A 125 -26.75 -9.71 3.15
CA ARG A 125 -27.43 -9.14 4.32
C ARG A 125 -26.44 -8.82 5.43
N PHE A 126 -26.43 -7.57 5.88
CA PHE A 126 -25.86 -7.20 7.17
C PHE A 126 -26.87 -7.52 8.26
N LYS A 127 -26.45 -8.25 9.30
CA LYS A 127 -27.28 -8.52 10.48
C LYS A 127 -27.41 -7.23 11.30
N ASP A 128 -28.43 -6.43 11.02
CA ASP A 128 -28.78 -5.31 11.89
C ASP A 128 -29.51 -5.83 13.14
N ASN A 129 -28.81 -5.80 14.28
CA ASN A 129 -29.38 -6.10 15.59
C ASN A 129 -30.25 -4.94 16.14
N GLU A 130 -30.28 -3.78 15.48
CA GLU A 130 -30.92 -2.56 16.01
C GLU A 130 -32.43 -2.45 15.73
N ALA A 131 -32.98 -3.22 14.77
CA ALA A 131 -34.37 -3.08 14.36
C ALA A 131 -35.39 -3.40 15.49
N SER A 132 -35.02 -4.28 16.43
CA SER A 132 -35.93 -4.73 17.49
C SER A 132 -36.15 -3.69 18.59
N HIS A 133 -35.15 -2.86 18.91
CA HIS A 133 -35.27 -1.87 19.99
C HIS A 133 -36.09 -0.65 19.56
N ASN A 134 -35.98 -0.23 18.30
CA ASN A 134 -36.69 0.93 17.78
C ASN A 134 -38.21 0.71 17.70
N ALA A 135 -38.68 -0.52 17.43
CA ALA A 135 -40.11 -0.82 17.37
C ALA A 135 -40.82 -0.66 18.72
N VAL A 136 -40.18 -1.08 19.81
CA VAL A 136 -40.72 -0.95 21.18
C VAL A 136 -40.75 0.51 21.61
N ALA A 137 -39.64 1.23 21.38
CA ALA A 137 -39.55 2.66 21.67
C ALA A 137 -40.61 3.47 20.91
N PHE A 138 -40.85 3.15 19.63
CA PHE A 138 -41.87 3.80 18.82
C PHE A 138 -43.28 3.60 19.39
N GLY A 139 -43.61 2.37 19.84
CA GLY A 139 -44.91 2.07 20.46
C GLY A 139 -45.15 2.93 21.71
N ILE A 140 -44.15 3.05 22.57
CA ILE A 140 -44.22 3.89 23.78
C ILE A 140 -44.41 5.36 23.41
N LEU A 141 -43.58 5.89 22.52
CA LEU A 141 -43.64 7.29 22.11
C LEU A 141 -44.95 7.64 21.38
N SER A 142 -45.53 6.69 20.64
CA SER A 142 -46.82 6.88 19.96
C SER A 142 -48.02 6.96 20.90
N SER A 143 -47.89 6.45 22.13
CA SER A 143 -48.96 6.47 23.12
C SER A 143 -49.06 7.79 23.90
N LEU A 144 -48.00 8.62 23.84
CA LEU A 144 -47.92 9.88 24.55
C LEU A 144 -48.79 10.95 23.87
N LYS A 145 -49.43 11.79 24.68
CA LYS A 145 -50.24 12.93 24.26
C LYS A 145 -49.65 14.23 24.79
N LYS A 146 -50.01 15.33 24.14
CA LYS A 146 -49.64 16.67 24.58
C LYS A 146 -50.22 16.94 25.97
N GLY A 147 -49.35 17.26 26.92
CA GLY A 147 -49.71 17.54 28.31
C GLY A 147 -49.54 16.35 29.27
N ASP A 148 -49.11 15.19 28.78
CA ASP A 148 -48.78 14.07 29.64
C ASP A 148 -47.62 14.42 30.58
N GLN A 149 -47.75 14.08 31.86
CA GLN A 149 -46.71 14.28 32.84
C GLN A 149 -45.70 13.13 32.76
N LEU A 150 -44.42 13.49 32.56
CA LEU A 150 -43.31 12.55 32.55
C LEU A 150 -42.48 12.73 33.84
N SER A 151 -42.24 11.63 34.55
CA SER A 151 -41.30 11.59 35.66
C SER A 151 -39.89 11.33 35.14
N ILE A 152 -38.92 12.08 35.65
CA ILE A 152 -37.50 11.83 35.37
C ILE A 152 -37.14 10.46 35.95
N GLY A 153 -36.66 9.56 35.10
CA GLY A 153 -36.13 8.26 35.51
C GLY A 153 -34.65 8.38 35.85
N GLU A 154 -33.80 8.00 34.91
CA GLU A 154 -32.34 8.09 35.02
C GLU A 154 -31.81 9.29 34.23
N VAL A 155 -30.81 9.98 34.77
CA VAL A 155 -30.10 11.08 34.09
C VAL A 155 -28.67 10.66 33.87
N GLU A 156 -28.32 10.43 32.60
CA GLU A 156 -26.96 10.06 32.21
C GLU A 156 -26.24 11.26 31.57
N ILE A 157 -25.17 11.73 32.21
CA ILE A 157 -24.37 12.84 31.70
C ILE A 157 -23.25 12.27 30.83
N LYS A 158 -23.36 12.45 29.51
CA LYS A 158 -22.34 12.00 28.54
C LYS A 158 -21.49 13.18 28.07
N GLN A 159 -20.18 13.03 28.19
CA GLN A 159 -19.23 13.92 27.54
C GLN A 159 -18.95 13.40 26.13
N HIS A 160 -19.11 14.27 25.13
CA HIS A 160 -18.78 13.97 23.74
C HIS A 160 -17.64 14.88 23.26
N HIS A 161 -16.81 14.35 22.38
CA HIS A 161 -15.76 15.09 21.70
C HIS A 161 -16.05 15.15 20.20
N THR A 162 -15.63 16.23 19.54
CA THR A 162 -15.70 16.33 18.09
C THR A 162 -14.76 15.30 17.46
N GLN A 163 -15.27 14.55 16.49
CA GLN A 163 -14.47 13.62 15.72
C GLN A 163 -13.84 14.35 14.53
N ALA A 164 -12.61 13.96 14.19
CA ALA A 164 -11.97 14.43 12.97
C ALA A 164 -12.74 13.95 11.72
N PRO A 165 -12.62 14.65 10.58
CA PRO A 165 -13.22 14.19 9.33
C PRO A 165 -12.79 12.75 9.00
N PRO A 166 -13.72 11.88 8.58
CA PRO A 166 -13.40 10.50 8.26
C PRO A 166 -12.45 10.46 7.07
N ARG A 167 -11.49 9.54 7.12
CA ARG A 167 -10.62 9.25 5.97
C ARG A 167 -11.43 8.59 4.85
N TYR A 168 -10.91 8.69 3.64
CA TYR A 168 -11.51 8.05 2.49
C TYR A 168 -11.30 6.52 2.52
N SER A 169 -12.37 5.75 2.28
CA SER A 169 -12.30 4.41 1.69
C SER A 169 -12.19 4.50 0.17
N GLU A 170 -11.85 3.40 -0.51
CA GLU A 170 -11.83 3.33 -1.97
C GLU A 170 -13.13 3.83 -2.60
N GLY A 171 -14.29 3.36 -2.10
CA GLY A 171 -15.60 3.78 -2.61
C GLY A 171 -15.89 5.27 -2.37
N SER A 172 -15.54 5.80 -1.19
CA SER A 172 -15.74 7.23 -0.91
C SER A 172 -14.79 8.13 -1.71
N LEU A 173 -13.58 7.65 -2.04
CA LEU A 173 -12.64 8.38 -2.88
C LEU A 173 -13.13 8.40 -4.33
N VAL A 174 -13.59 7.27 -4.86
CA VAL A 174 -14.21 7.21 -6.20
C VAL A 174 -15.41 8.14 -6.29
N LYS A 175 -16.27 8.15 -5.26
CA LYS A 175 -17.39 9.10 -5.18
C LYS A 175 -16.90 10.56 -5.23
N LYS A 176 -15.84 10.89 -4.49
CA LYS A 176 -15.27 12.25 -4.48
C LYS A 176 -14.65 12.62 -5.83
N LEU A 177 -13.97 11.70 -6.50
CA LEU A 177 -13.42 11.91 -7.84
C LEU A 177 -14.54 12.15 -8.86
N GLU A 178 -15.61 11.37 -8.80
CA GLU A 178 -16.80 11.55 -9.64
C GLU A 178 -17.47 12.92 -9.40
N GLU A 179 -17.65 13.34 -8.15
CA GLU A 179 -18.18 14.67 -7.79
C GLU A 179 -17.33 15.81 -8.36
N LEU A 180 -16.01 15.64 -8.40
CA LEU A 180 -15.08 16.63 -8.94
C LEU A 180 -14.91 16.53 -10.47
N GLY A 181 -15.51 15.52 -11.12
CA GLY A 181 -15.34 15.28 -12.56
C GLY A 181 -13.97 14.75 -12.98
N ILE A 182 -13.18 14.24 -12.01
CA ILE A 182 -11.83 13.72 -12.22
C ILE A 182 -11.90 12.22 -12.46
N GLY A 183 -11.30 11.76 -13.56
CA GLY A 183 -11.37 10.36 -13.98
C GLY A 183 -12.72 9.97 -14.59
N ARG A 184 -12.80 8.73 -15.05
CA ARG A 184 -13.94 8.12 -15.74
C ARG A 184 -14.16 6.70 -15.21
N PRO A 185 -15.32 6.07 -15.47
CA PRO A 185 -15.59 4.70 -15.02
C PRO A 185 -14.49 3.69 -15.39
N SER A 186 -13.81 3.89 -16.52
CA SER A 186 -12.69 3.09 -16.99
C SER A 186 -11.38 3.30 -16.22
N THR A 187 -11.22 4.42 -15.50
CA THR A 187 -9.95 4.81 -14.89
C THR A 187 -9.92 4.72 -13.37
N TYR A 188 -11.08 4.71 -12.68
CA TYR A 188 -11.12 4.70 -11.21
C TYR A 188 -10.32 3.56 -10.57
N ALA A 189 -10.55 2.33 -11.01
CA ALA A 189 -9.86 1.16 -10.47
C ALA A 189 -8.35 1.19 -10.76
N SER A 190 -7.95 1.59 -11.99
CA SER A 190 -6.54 1.71 -12.34
C SER A 190 -5.82 2.79 -11.57
N THR A 191 -6.48 3.93 -11.31
CA THR A 191 -5.91 5.04 -10.54
C THR A 191 -5.64 4.62 -9.10
N LEU A 192 -6.60 3.98 -8.44
CA LEU A 192 -6.42 3.44 -7.08
C LEU A 192 -5.27 2.42 -7.03
N LYS A 193 -5.24 1.50 -8.01
CA LYS A 193 -4.18 0.50 -8.11
C LYS A 193 -2.79 1.13 -8.27
N VAL A 194 -2.64 2.14 -9.13
CA VAL A 194 -1.36 2.84 -9.32
C VAL A 194 -0.91 3.57 -8.05
N LEU A 195 -1.84 4.16 -7.29
CA LEU A 195 -1.52 4.82 -6.03
C LEU A 195 -1.01 3.82 -4.96
N GLN A 196 -1.57 2.62 -4.93
CA GLN A 196 -1.15 1.53 -4.04
C GLN A 196 0.17 0.90 -4.50
N ASP A 197 0.29 0.52 -5.77
CA ASP A 197 1.47 -0.13 -6.37
C ASP A 197 2.74 0.75 -6.25
N ARG A 198 2.59 2.08 -6.28
CA ARG A 198 3.70 3.03 -6.12
C ARG A 198 3.97 3.43 -4.67
N SER A 199 3.24 2.86 -3.71
CA SER A 199 3.32 3.17 -2.28
C SER A 199 3.12 4.66 -1.98
N TYR A 200 2.16 5.29 -2.66
CA TYR A 200 1.69 6.64 -2.29
C TYR A 200 0.58 6.59 -1.25
N VAL A 201 -0.20 5.51 -1.26
CA VAL A 201 -1.30 5.25 -0.34
C VAL A 201 -1.24 3.79 0.08
N THR A 202 -1.52 3.52 1.35
CA THR A 202 -1.72 2.17 1.88
C THR A 202 -3.16 1.99 2.35
N VAL A 203 -3.67 0.76 2.26
CA VAL A 203 -5.02 0.41 2.70
C VAL A 203 -4.90 -0.30 4.03
N LYS A 204 -5.38 0.31 5.11
CA LYS A 204 -5.48 -0.31 6.44
C LYS A 204 -6.96 -0.34 6.83
N SER A 205 -7.48 -1.53 7.14
CA SER A 205 -8.88 -1.71 7.56
C SER A 205 -9.91 -1.04 6.62
N ARG A 206 -9.75 -1.19 5.31
CA ARG A 206 -10.60 -0.59 4.24
C ARG A 206 -10.59 0.94 4.17
N VAL A 207 -9.62 1.58 4.80
CA VAL A 207 -9.42 3.03 4.80
C VAL A 207 -8.06 3.34 4.16
N LEU A 208 -8.01 4.43 3.40
CA LEU A 208 -6.82 4.88 2.68
C LEU A 208 -5.97 5.81 3.55
N TYR A 209 -4.69 5.46 3.67
CA TYR A 209 -3.68 6.21 4.41
C TYR A 209 -2.65 6.76 3.43
N PRO A 210 -2.47 8.09 3.34
CA PRO A 210 -1.43 8.64 2.49
C PRO A 210 -0.07 8.42 3.14
N GLU A 211 0.78 7.68 2.43
CA GLU A 211 2.15 7.40 2.80
C GLU A 211 3.00 8.66 2.81
N PHE A 212 4.12 8.63 3.54
CA PHE A 212 5.03 9.76 3.59
C PHE A 212 5.46 10.18 2.18
N ARG A 213 5.85 9.22 1.33
CA ARG A 213 6.20 9.46 -0.08
C ARG A 213 5.08 10.16 -0.86
N GLY A 214 3.83 9.73 -0.68
CA GLY A 214 2.67 10.32 -1.35
C GLY A 214 2.47 11.79 -0.99
N ARG A 215 2.59 12.13 0.30
CA ARG A 215 2.50 13.52 0.80
C ARG A 215 3.60 14.40 0.21
N MET A 216 4.82 13.87 0.16
CA MET A 216 5.99 14.60 -0.35
C MET A 216 5.87 14.91 -1.84
N VAL A 217 5.49 13.91 -2.64
CA VAL A 217 5.25 14.10 -4.08
C VAL A 217 4.08 15.06 -4.30
N SER A 218 2.99 14.92 -3.56
CA SER A 218 1.84 15.82 -3.66
C SER A 218 2.24 17.28 -3.38
N ALA A 219 2.98 17.54 -2.30
CA ALA A 219 3.41 18.89 -1.97
C ALA A 219 4.36 19.49 -3.02
N PHE A 220 5.28 18.67 -3.55
CA PHE A 220 6.18 19.08 -4.63
C PHE A 220 5.41 19.46 -5.89
N LEU A 221 4.46 18.62 -6.31
CA LEU A 221 3.63 18.87 -7.48
C LEU A 221 2.73 20.09 -7.28
N SER A 222 2.11 20.26 -6.11
CA SER A 222 1.25 21.43 -5.84
C SER A 222 2.02 22.75 -5.87
N HIS A 223 3.31 22.75 -5.52
CA HIS A 223 4.11 23.97 -5.55
C HIS A 223 4.68 24.27 -6.95
N HIS A 224 5.22 23.27 -7.64
CA HIS A 224 5.90 23.47 -8.92
C HIS A 224 5.01 23.27 -10.14
N PHE A 225 3.94 22.47 -10.04
CA PHE A 225 3.03 22.09 -11.12
C PHE A 225 1.58 22.42 -10.76
N SER A 226 1.35 23.66 -10.29
CA SER A 226 0.06 24.11 -9.75
C SER A 226 -1.13 23.84 -10.68
N GLU A 227 -0.95 24.06 -11.98
CA GLU A 227 -1.98 23.80 -13.01
C GLU A 227 -2.36 22.32 -13.07
N VAL A 228 -1.38 21.41 -13.14
CA VAL A 228 -1.65 19.96 -13.26
C VAL A 228 -2.25 19.38 -11.98
N THR A 229 -1.97 19.98 -10.82
CA THR A 229 -2.57 19.56 -9.54
C THR A 229 -3.91 20.20 -9.24
N ASP A 230 -4.35 21.18 -10.04
CA ASP A 230 -5.66 21.79 -9.86
C ASP A 230 -6.77 20.82 -10.24
N TYR A 231 -7.80 20.75 -9.41
CA TYR A 231 -8.93 19.85 -9.61
C TYR A 231 -9.73 20.23 -10.85
N SER A 232 -9.93 21.52 -11.08
CA SER A 232 -10.70 22.04 -12.22
C SER A 232 -9.96 21.74 -13.52
N PHE A 233 -8.66 22.02 -13.57
CA PHE A 233 -7.84 21.69 -14.74
C PHE A 233 -7.91 20.20 -15.12
N THR A 234 -7.84 19.32 -14.12
CA THR A 234 -7.92 17.87 -14.36
C THR A 234 -9.29 17.47 -14.89
N ALA A 235 -10.38 18.01 -14.33
CA ALA A 235 -11.73 17.74 -14.80
C ALA A 235 -12.01 18.32 -16.21
N ASP A 236 -11.44 19.48 -16.50
CA ASP A 236 -11.54 20.12 -17.81
C ASP A 236 -10.76 19.34 -18.87
N MET A 237 -9.57 18.81 -18.54
CA MET A 237 -8.82 17.94 -19.43
C MET A 237 -9.61 16.68 -19.82
N GLU A 238 -10.29 16.06 -18.87
CA GLU A 238 -11.17 14.92 -19.16
C GLU A 238 -12.34 15.33 -20.08
N THR A 239 -12.88 16.53 -19.91
CA THR A 239 -13.91 17.08 -20.80
C THR A 239 -13.37 17.37 -22.20
N GLU A 240 -12.12 17.82 -22.32
CA GLU A 240 -11.48 18.01 -23.62
C GLU A 240 -11.20 16.69 -24.34
N LEU A 241 -10.82 15.64 -23.61
CA LEU A 241 -10.70 14.29 -24.16
C LEU A 241 -12.06 13.76 -24.63
N ASP A 242 -13.12 14.07 -23.90
CA ASP A 242 -14.49 13.78 -24.32
C ASP A 242 -14.85 14.53 -25.63
N ASN A 243 -14.49 15.81 -25.75
CA ASN A 243 -14.70 16.60 -26.97
C ASN A 243 -13.94 16.01 -28.17
N VAL A 244 -12.71 15.54 -27.97
CA VAL A 244 -11.92 14.84 -28.99
C VAL A 244 -12.64 13.56 -29.43
N SER A 245 -13.15 12.79 -28.47
CA SER A 245 -13.88 11.54 -28.72
C SER A 245 -15.19 11.76 -29.50
N ALA A 246 -15.82 12.94 -29.32
CA ALA A 246 -17.01 13.38 -30.03
C ALA A 246 -16.71 14.01 -31.39
N GLY A 247 -15.43 14.21 -31.75
CA GLY A 247 -15.00 14.87 -32.98
C GLY A 247 -15.16 16.39 -32.99
N LEU A 248 -15.37 17.02 -31.81
CA LEU A 248 -15.49 18.47 -31.67
C LEU A 248 -14.13 19.18 -31.67
N THR A 249 -13.07 18.50 -31.22
CA THR A 249 -11.71 19.05 -31.12
C THR A 249 -10.67 18.11 -31.74
N GLU A 250 -9.61 18.67 -32.33
CA GLU A 250 -8.50 17.88 -32.88
C GLU A 250 -7.54 17.44 -31.77
N TRP A 251 -7.36 16.11 -31.62
CA TRP A 251 -6.49 15.54 -30.58
C TRP A 251 -5.04 16.05 -30.63
N LYS A 252 -4.49 16.29 -31.83
CA LYS A 252 -3.13 16.82 -31.99
C LYS A 252 -3.01 18.27 -31.53
N GLY A 253 -4.06 19.07 -31.72
CA GLY A 253 -4.13 20.44 -31.23
C GLY A 253 -4.11 20.48 -29.71
N LEU A 254 -4.97 19.66 -29.08
CA LEU A 254 -5.02 19.51 -27.63
C LEU A 254 -3.67 19.07 -27.04
N LEU A 255 -3.05 18.04 -27.61
CA LEU A 255 -1.74 17.57 -27.14
C LEU A 255 -0.65 18.62 -27.28
N ARG A 256 -0.65 19.40 -28.37
CA ARG A 256 0.35 20.46 -28.59
C ARG A 256 0.19 21.59 -27.58
N ASP A 257 -1.04 22.02 -27.33
CA ASP A 257 -1.35 23.05 -26.34
C ASP A 257 -0.93 22.62 -24.93
N TYR A 258 -1.35 21.41 -24.53
CA TYR A 258 -0.96 20.83 -23.24
C TYR A 258 0.56 20.71 -23.11
N TRP A 259 1.24 20.13 -24.11
CA TRP A 259 2.69 19.90 -24.06
C TRP A 259 3.48 21.20 -24.00
N THR A 260 3.05 22.25 -24.70
CA THR A 260 3.71 23.56 -24.67
C THR A 260 3.69 24.16 -23.26
N ARG A 261 2.56 24.05 -22.56
CA ARG A 261 2.45 24.49 -21.15
C ARG A 261 3.25 23.57 -20.23
N PHE A 262 3.03 22.26 -20.30
CA PHE A 262 3.66 21.28 -19.42
C PHE A 262 5.19 21.27 -19.52
N SER A 263 5.74 21.37 -20.73
CA SER A 263 7.20 21.45 -20.94
C SER A 263 7.81 22.69 -20.28
N SER A 264 7.11 23.83 -20.26
CA SER A 264 7.54 25.03 -19.53
C SER A 264 7.58 24.80 -18.02
N TYR A 265 6.64 24.02 -17.47
CA TYR A 265 6.70 23.57 -16.07
C TYR A 265 7.93 22.67 -15.82
N CYS A 266 8.19 21.70 -16.70
CA CYS A 266 9.36 20.83 -16.60
C CYS A 266 10.68 21.61 -16.63
N SER A 267 10.86 22.54 -17.58
CA SER A 267 12.07 23.36 -17.68
C SER A 267 12.30 24.23 -16.44
N ARG A 268 11.23 24.72 -15.82
CA ARG A 268 11.35 25.45 -14.54
C ARG A 268 11.74 24.53 -13.41
N ALA A 269 11.11 23.36 -13.30
CA ALA A 269 11.39 22.39 -12.25
C ALA A 269 12.80 21.80 -12.34
N GLU A 270 13.34 21.61 -13.54
CA GLU A 270 14.70 21.11 -13.78
C GLU A 270 15.77 22.04 -13.20
N ASN A 271 15.52 23.36 -13.23
CA ASN A 271 16.42 24.36 -12.67
C ASN A 271 16.34 24.50 -11.13
N VAL A 272 15.42 23.78 -10.48
CA VAL A 272 15.25 23.84 -9.02
C VAL A 272 16.28 22.95 -8.34
N HIS A 273 17.14 23.57 -7.52
CA HIS A 273 18.15 22.82 -6.79
C HIS A 273 17.50 21.99 -5.66
N ILE A 274 17.98 20.76 -5.42
CA ILE A 274 17.45 19.84 -4.39
C ILE A 274 17.32 20.53 -3.01
N HIS A 275 18.25 21.41 -2.68
CA HIS A 275 18.24 22.13 -1.40
C HIS A 275 17.08 23.13 -1.26
N GLN A 276 16.58 23.68 -2.36
CA GLN A 276 15.37 24.50 -2.36
C GLN A 276 14.13 23.62 -2.11
N VAL A 277 14.11 22.44 -2.71
CA VAL A 277 13.05 21.44 -2.51
C VAL A 277 13.02 20.96 -1.05
N GLU A 278 14.18 20.63 -0.47
CA GLU A 278 14.32 20.25 0.94
C GLU A 278 13.76 21.33 1.87
N LYS A 279 14.15 22.60 1.66
CA LYS A 279 13.65 23.74 2.46
C LYS A 279 12.14 23.96 2.29
N MET A 280 11.62 23.82 1.08
CA MET A 280 10.19 23.92 0.81
C MET A 280 9.42 22.84 1.57
N LEU A 281 9.85 21.58 1.47
CA LEU A 281 9.21 20.46 2.17
C LEU A 281 9.33 20.59 3.69
N GLU A 282 10.48 21.05 4.19
CA GLU A 282 10.69 21.32 5.60
C GLU A 282 9.75 22.41 6.13
N LYS A 283 9.48 23.44 5.32
CA LYS A 283 8.50 24.49 5.67
C LYS A 283 7.07 23.94 5.68
N THR A 284 6.70 23.12 4.70
CA THR A 284 5.33 22.57 4.58
C THR A 284 5.02 21.53 5.65
N PHE A 285 5.99 20.68 5.99
CA PHE A 285 5.79 19.55 6.92
C PHE A 285 6.57 19.69 8.22
N GLY A 286 7.05 20.88 8.57
CA GLY A 286 7.95 21.09 9.72
C GLY A 286 7.39 20.53 11.03
N ASP A 287 6.10 20.78 11.31
CA ASP A 287 5.46 20.27 12.52
C ASP A 287 5.46 18.74 12.56
N PHE A 288 5.12 18.10 11.44
CA PHE A 288 5.12 16.63 11.33
C PHE A 288 6.53 16.04 11.39
N LEU A 289 7.49 16.62 10.67
CA LEU A 289 8.85 16.11 10.55
C LEU A 289 9.61 16.16 11.88
N PHE A 290 9.38 17.21 12.67
CA PHE A 290 10.16 17.47 13.89
C PHE A 290 9.38 17.27 15.19
N ALA A 291 8.08 16.93 15.14
CA ALA A 291 7.28 16.61 16.34
C ALA A 291 7.89 15.50 17.19
N SER A 292 8.53 14.50 16.56
CA SER A 292 9.12 13.36 17.25
C SER A 292 10.52 13.61 17.81
N LEU A 293 11.09 14.82 17.64
CA LEU A 293 12.41 15.11 18.19
C LEU A 293 12.33 15.47 19.68
N PRO A 294 13.18 14.89 20.54
CA PRO A 294 13.15 15.12 21.99
C PRO A 294 13.43 16.58 22.36
N ASN A 295 14.21 17.30 21.53
CA ASN A 295 14.52 18.72 21.74
C ASN A 295 13.93 19.58 20.61
N LYS A 296 13.07 20.53 20.98
CA LYS A 296 12.53 21.54 20.04
C LYS A 296 13.60 22.38 19.36
N SER A 297 14.80 22.47 19.95
CA SER A 297 15.92 23.29 19.44
C SER A 297 16.57 22.74 18.16
N ARG A 298 16.18 21.53 17.69
CA ARG A 298 16.74 20.85 16.49
C ARG A 298 18.29 20.74 16.50
N THR A 299 18.93 20.83 17.67
CA THR A 299 20.38 20.77 17.79
C THR A 299 20.85 19.32 17.58
N CYS A 300 21.89 19.11 16.77
CA CYS A 300 22.46 17.80 16.53
C CYS A 300 23.20 17.29 17.78
N PRO A 301 22.86 16.10 18.31
CA PRO A 301 23.50 15.56 19.51
C PRO A 301 24.95 15.11 19.27
N SER A 302 25.32 14.78 18.04
CA SER A 302 26.66 14.27 17.71
C SER A 302 27.72 15.38 17.63
N CYS A 303 27.39 16.55 17.08
CA CYS A 303 28.36 17.65 16.93
C CYS A 303 28.05 18.89 17.77
N MET A 304 26.86 18.97 18.39
CA MET A 304 26.36 20.08 19.22
C MET A 304 26.34 21.49 18.60
N GLY A 305 26.98 21.71 17.43
CA GLY A 305 26.98 22.97 16.69
C GLY A 305 26.19 22.93 15.36
N GLY A 306 25.71 21.75 14.95
CA GLY A 306 24.90 21.60 13.74
C GLY A 306 23.41 21.52 14.05
N THR A 307 22.55 21.87 13.09
CA THR A 307 21.10 21.71 13.18
C THR A 307 20.63 20.51 12.36
N LEU A 308 19.59 19.84 12.84
CA LEU A 308 18.92 18.75 12.14
C LEU A 308 17.99 19.32 11.08
N ILE A 309 18.21 18.91 9.83
CA ILE A 309 17.44 19.35 8.66
C ILE A 309 16.91 18.15 7.90
N PHE A 310 15.82 18.38 7.17
CA PHE A 310 15.27 17.38 6.26
C PHE A 310 16.18 17.22 5.03
N LYS A 311 16.47 15.97 4.65
CA LYS A 311 17.32 15.63 3.51
C LYS A 311 16.71 14.56 2.63
N VAL A 312 16.92 14.70 1.33
CA VAL A 312 16.57 13.70 0.31
C VAL A 312 17.81 12.90 -0.06
N SER A 313 17.69 11.57 -0.07
CA SER A 313 18.77 10.67 -0.47
C SER A 313 19.12 10.83 -1.95
N ARG A 314 20.43 10.87 -2.23
CA ARG A 314 20.97 10.90 -3.60
C ARG A 314 20.59 9.68 -4.45
N PHE A 315 20.19 8.58 -3.82
CA PHE A 315 19.81 7.34 -4.49
C PHE A 315 18.29 7.23 -4.75
N GLY A 316 17.52 8.31 -4.54
CA GLY A 316 16.18 8.47 -5.11
C GLY A 316 15.00 7.91 -4.29
N ALA A 317 15.23 7.17 -3.21
CA ALA A 317 14.14 6.53 -2.44
C ALA A 317 14.19 6.73 -0.92
N GLY A 318 15.13 7.52 -0.38
CA GLY A 318 15.26 7.71 1.06
C GLY A 318 15.01 9.14 1.49
N TYR A 319 14.13 9.34 2.47
CA TYR A 319 13.98 10.62 3.15
C TYR A 319 14.50 10.46 4.58
N PHE A 320 15.27 11.43 5.07
CA PHE A 320 15.82 11.34 6.41
C PHE A 320 16.08 12.72 7.01
N ILE A 321 16.14 12.76 8.34
CA ILE A 321 16.52 13.94 9.10
C ILE A 321 17.99 13.78 9.46
N GLY A 322 18.85 14.71 9.04
CA GLY A 322 20.29 14.62 9.24
C GLY A 322 20.92 15.96 9.60
N CYS A 323 22.16 15.92 10.10
CA CYS A 323 22.88 17.14 10.44
C CYS A 323 23.20 17.99 9.20
N ASN A 324 23.03 19.31 9.29
CA ASN A 324 23.37 20.26 8.23
C ASN A 324 24.88 20.33 7.92
N GLN A 325 25.75 19.99 8.86
CA GLN A 325 27.21 20.01 8.71
C GLN A 325 27.80 18.82 7.92
N HIS A 326 26.99 18.11 7.14
CA HIS A 326 27.48 17.07 6.23
C HIS A 326 28.43 17.70 5.17
N PRO A 327 29.58 17.09 4.84
CA PRO A 327 30.04 15.74 5.17
C PRO A 327 30.81 15.59 6.50
N LYS A 328 31.06 16.68 7.25
CA LYS A 328 31.81 16.66 8.52
C LYS A 328 31.06 15.90 9.62
N CYS A 329 29.75 16.06 9.70
CA CYS A 329 28.87 15.29 10.58
C CYS A 329 27.95 14.38 9.73
N LYS A 330 28.00 13.07 9.99
CA LYS A 330 27.19 12.05 9.28
C LYS A 330 25.98 11.56 10.11
N TYR A 331 25.66 12.26 11.19
CA TYR A 331 24.55 11.89 12.06
C TYR A 331 23.20 11.97 11.33
N ILE A 332 22.41 10.90 11.47
CA ILE A 332 21.04 10.76 10.97
C ILE A 332 20.15 10.53 12.20
N ALA A 333 19.15 11.38 12.38
CA ALA A 333 18.24 11.32 13.52
C ALA A 333 17.07 10.37 13.29
N LYS A 334 16.48 10.39 12.08
CA LYS A 334 15.35 9.54 11.71
C LYS A 334 15.34 9.30 10.20
N THR A 335 15.04 8.08 9.78
CA THR A 335 14.69 7.72 8.40
C THR A 335 13.16 7.68 8.27
N LEU A 336 12.63 8.23 7.18
CA LEU A 336 11.19 8.44 6.95
C LEU A 336 10.67 7.57 5.77
N TYR A 337 11.40 6.51 5.42
CA TYR A 337 11.05 5.58 4.35
C TYR A 337 11.37 4.15 4.78
N GLY A 338 10.47 3.22 4.45
CA GLY A 338 10.44 1.83 4.95
C GLY A 338 9.28 1.67 5.93
N ASP A 339 8.60 0.52 5.87
CA ASP A 339 7.43 0.22 6.72
C ASP A 339 7.76 0.55 8.17
N GLU A 340 7.12 1.59 8.70
CA GLU A 340 6.91 1.71 10.13
C GLU A 340 5.93 0.56 10.46
N GLU A 341 6.46 -0.62 10.77
CA GLU A 341 5.76 -1.52 11.69
C GLU A 341 5.37 -0.64 12.87
N GLU A 342 4.06 -0.50 13.10
CA GLU A 342 3.50 0.20 14.24
C GLU A 342 3.97 -0.53 15.51
N GLU A 343 5.14 -0.16 16.03
CA GLU A 343 5.53 -0.50 17.39
C GLU A 343 4.79 0.44 18.35
N GLU A 344 3.60 0.01 18.78
CA GLU A 344 3.16 0.29 20.15
C GLU A 344 4.06 -0.49 21.12
N SER A 345 5.27 0.03 21.36
CA SER A 345 6.00 -0.25 22.59
C SER A 345 6.93 0.92 22.93
N PRO A 346 7.00 1.36 24.20
CA PRO A 346 7.95 2.38 24.59
C PRO A 346 9.35 1.78 24.68
N GLN A 347 10.30 2.43 24.02
CA GLN A 347 11.76 2.27 24.12
C GLN A 347 12.38 1.07 23.37
N LYS A 348 12.98 1.39 22.21
CA LYS A 348 14.41 1.18 21.96
C LYS A 348 14.90 2.21 20.97
N SER A 349 15.79 3.07 21.45
CA SER A 349 16.51 4.03 20.63
C SER A 349 17.31 3.26 19.57
N ASN A 350 17.05 3.51 18.29
CA ASN A 350 18.02 3.26 17.23
C ASN A 350 19.18 4.26 17.41
N THR A 351 19.96 4.00 18.46
CA THR A 351 21.32 4.47 18.61
C THR A 351 22.10 3.90 17.44
N VAL A 352 23.01 4.70 16.88
CA VAL A 352 24.15 4.14 16.16
C VAL A 352 24.77 3.15 17.14
N GLU A 353 24.57 1.84 16.93
CA GLU A 353 25.24 0.81 17.73
C GLU A 353 26.74 1.10 17.61
N GLU A 354 27.31 1.63 18.69
CA GLU A 354 28.74 1.79 18.81
C GLU A 354 29.40 0.43 18.51
N PRO A 355 30.56 0.42 17.83
CA PRO A 355 31.26 -0.83 17.55
C PRO A 355 31.50 -1.58 18.86
N LYS A 356 30.84 -2.73 19.05
CA LYS A 356 31.02 -3.58 20.23
C LYS A 356 32.42 -4.17 20.17
N LEU A 357 33.28 -3.78 21.10
CA LEU A 357 34.63 -4.35 21.25
C LEU A 357 34.49 -5.78 21.78
N LEU A 358 34.86 -6.77 20.98
CA LEU A 358 34.85 -8.18 21.37
C LEU A 358 36.13 -8.56 22.13
N GLY A 359 37.24 -7.85 21.89
CA GLY A 359 38.52 -8.08 22.58
C GLY A 359 39.74 -7.75 21.71
N LEU A 360 40.90 -8.27 22.10
CA LEU A 360 42.17 -8.14 21.36
C LEU A 360 42.52 -9.48 20.70
N ASN A 361 42.99 -9.42 19.46
CA ASN A 361 43.42 -10.62 18.73
C ASN A 361 44.71 -11.20 19.36
N PRO A 362 44.75 -12.48 19.78
CA PRO A 362 45.90 -13.09 20.46
C PRO A 362 47.22 -13.05 19.67
N GLY A 363 47.15 -12.93 18.34
CA GLY A 363 48.33 -12.94 17.46
C GLY A 363 48.83 -11.57 16.98
N SER A 364 48.00 -10.51 17.01
CA SER A 364 48.37 -9.18 16.47
C SER A 364 48.17 -8.02 17.44
N ASN A 365 47.60 -8.27 18.62
CA ASN A 365 47.23 -7.26 19.63
C ASN A 365 46.30 -6.15 19.09
N GLU A 366 45.64 -6.39 17.95
CA GLU A 366 44.68 -5.48 17.32
C GLU A 366 43.27 -5.72 17.88
N LYS A 367 42.47 -4.64 17.97
CA LYS A 367 41.09 -4.70 18.42
C LYS A 367 40.22 -5.49 17.44
N VAL A 368 39.38 -6.38 17.95
CA VAL A 368 38.35 -7.08 17.19
C VAL A 368 37.00 -6.42 17.47
N LEU A 369 36.41 -5.83 16.44
CA LEU A 369 35.21 -5.00 16.55
C LEU A 369 34.03 -5.66 15.83
N LEU A 370 32.88 -5.71 16.48
CA LEU A 370 31.59 -6.05 15.86
C LEU A 370 30.90 -4.76 15.43
N LYS A 371 30.60 -4.64 14.13
CA LYS A 371 30.02 -3.45 13.50
C LYS A 371 28.76 -3.81 12.73
N ASN A 372 27.84 -2.85 12.62
CA ASN A 372 26.67 -2.95 11.77
C ASN A 372 26.88 -2.12 10.48
N GLY A 373 26.58 -2.70 9.33
CA GLY A 373 26.77 -2.09 8.01
C GLY A 373 25.59 -2.33 7.06
N PRO A 374 25.62 -1.78 5.84
CA PRO A 374 24.49 -1.84 4.90
C PRO A 374 24.14 -3.27 4.45
N TYR A 375 25.01 -4.25 4.69
CA TYR A 375 24.82 -5.66 4.37
C TYR A 375 24.67 -6.55 5.62
N GLY A 376 24.39 -5.95 6.78
CA GLY A 376 24.26 -6.61 8.08
C GLY A 376 25.53 -6.55 8.94
N TYR A 377 25.48 -7.27 10.06
CA TYR A 377 26.58 -7.32 11.04
C TYR A 377 27.84 -7.99 10.50
N TYR A 378 29.00 -7.42 10.83
CA TYR A 378 30.31 -7.91 10.43
C TYR A 378 31.35 -7.70 11.55
N VAL A 379 32.33 -8.60 11.61
CA VAL A 379 33.50 -8.48 12.46
C VAL A 379 34.64 -7.85 11.67
N GLN A 380 35.38 -6.95 12.30
CA GLN A 380 36.54 -6.26 11.73
C GLN A 380 37.76 -6.38 12.63
N LEU A 381 38.92 -6.67 12.03
CA LEU A 381 40.21 -6.59 12.69
C LEU A 381 40.80 -5.17 12.55
N GLY A 382 40.99 -4.50 13.67
CA GLY A 382 41.51 -3.14 13.75
C GLY A 382 40.49 -2.04 13.46
N GLU A 383 40.89 -0.79 13.71
CA GLU A 383 40.09 0.40 13.42
C GLU A 383 40.23 0.81 11.94
N ASP A 384 39.27 1.60 11.44
CA ASP A 384 39.33 2.11 10.08
C ASP A 384 40.42 3.21 10.00
N ARG A 385 41.43 2.99 9.15
CA ARG A 385 42.54 3.93 8.92
C ARG A 385 42.59 4.32 7.45
N THR A 386 42.89 5.59 7.17
CA THR A 386 43.03 6.11 5.80
C THR A 386 44.17 5.38 5.08
N GLY A 387 43.87 4.70 3.97
CA GLY A 387 44.86 3.97 3.16
C GLY A 387 45.05 2.48 3.52
N TYR A 388 44.34 1.97 4.53
CA TYR A 388 44.39 0.55 4.93
C TYR A 388 43.01 -0.10 4.81
N LEU A 389 42.95 -1.28 4.19
CA LEU A 389 41.74 -2.09 4.09
C LEU A 389 41.76 -3.15 5.21
N PRO A 390 41.06 -2.93 6.34
CA PRO A 390 41.07 -3.88 7.44
C PRO A 390 40.39 -5.19 7.03
N LYS A 391 40.82 -6.30 7.64
CA LYS A 391 40.22 -7.61 7.39
C LYS A 391 38.83 -7.64 8.01
N ARG A 392 37.83 -8.07 7.21
CA ARG A 392 36.41 -8.07 7.59
C ARG A 392 35.77 -9.42 7.25
N SER A 393 34.87 -9.87 8.11
CA SER A 393 34.07 -11.08 7.90
C SER A 393 32.60 -10.84 8.28
N SER A 394 31.67 -11.26 7.42
CA SER A 394 30.23 -11.14 7.68
C SER A 394 29.77 -12.15 8.72
N VAL A 395 28.80 -11.74 9.56
CA VAL A 395 28.18 -12.61 10.58
C VAL A 395 26.75 -13.03 10.21
N SER A 396 26.36 -12.84 8.95
CA SER A 396 25.00 -13.12 8.45
C SER A 396 24.49 -14.57 8.63
N HIS A 397 25.37 -15.51 8.94
CA HIS A 397 25.03 -16.92 9.18
C HIS A 397 24.70 -17.22 10.65
N ILE A 398 24.97 -16.29 11.57
CA ILE A 398 24.67 -16.43 13.00
C ILE A 398 23.31 -15.80 13.28
N LYS A 399 22.40 -16.57 13.88
CA LYS A 399 21.02 -16.13 14.17
C LYS A 399 20.94 -15.09 15.30
N ASN A 400 21.87 -15.13 16.26
CA ASN A 400 21.89 -14.22 17.41
C ASN A 400 23.26 -13.54 17.53
N VAL A 401 23.32 -12.29 17.10
CA VAL A 401 24.55 -11.49 16.99
C VAL A 401 25.12 -11.11 18.37
N ASP A 402 24.28 -11.01 19.39
CA ASP A 402 24.73 -10.62 20.73
C ASP A 402 25.57 -11.69 21.44
N THR A 403 25.42 -12.95 21.00
CA THR A 403 26.10 -14.12 21.58
C THR A 403 27.50 -14.39 21.02
N ILE A 404 27.98 -13.57 20.08
CA ILE A 404 29.30 -13.74 19.44
C ILE A 404 30.41 -13.54 20.47
N THR A 405 31.29 -14.53 20.57
CA THR A 405 32.51 -14.47 21.39
C THR A 405 33.72 -13.98 20.59
N LEU A 406 34.81 -13.63 21.28
CA LEU A 406 36.08 -13.25 20.65
C LEU A 406 36.64 -14.40 19.81
N GLU A 407 36.52 -15.63 20.30
CA GLU A 407 36.99 -16.86 19.67
C GLU A 407 36.30 -17.09 18.32
N ASP A 408 34.97 -16.93 18.28
CA ASP A 408 34.16 -17.04 17.05
C ASP A 408 34.57 -15.99 16.02
N ALA A 409 34.74 -14.74 16.48
CA ALA A 409 35.15 -13.62 15.64
C ALA A 409 36.54 -13.82 15.01
N VAL A 410 37.52 -14.29 15.79
CA VAL A 410 38.86 -14.61 15.29
C VAL A 410 38.81 -15.78 14.30
N GLU A 411 37.96 -16.78 14.53
CA GLU A 411 37.76 -17.88 13.59
C GLU A 411 37.18 -17.40 12.25
N LEU A 412 36.16 -16.54 12.27
CA LEU A 412 35.54 -15.97 11.07
C LEU A 412 36.52 -15.11 10.27
N LEU A 413 37.42 -14.38 10.95
CA LEU A 413 38.45 -13.56 10.33
C LEU A 413 39.53 -14.39 9.62
N ARG A 414 39.59 -15.72 9.79
CA ARG A 414 40.58 -16.55 9.07
C ARG A 414 40.23 -16.71 7.59
N TYR A 415 38.95 -16.69 7.25
CA TYR A 415 38.47 -16.95 5.89
C TYR A 415 38.51 -15.68 5.02
N PRO A 416 38.79 -15.80 3.70
CA PRO A 416 39.00 -17.02 2.93
C PRO A 416 40.37 -17.70 3.18
N VAL A 417 40.40 -19.03 3.18
CA VAL A 417 41.62 -19.85 3.32
C VAL A 417 41.84 -20.67 2.04
N THR A 418 43.07 -20.70 1.54
CA THR A 418 43.47 -21.57 0.43
C THR A 418 43.83 -22.95 0.97
N LEU A 419 43.11 -23.99 0.53
CA LEU A 419 43.32 -25.38 0.97
C LEU A 419 44.44 -26.08 0.20
N GLY A 420 44.81 -25.56 -0.98
CA GLY A 420 45.85 -26.09 -1.85
C GLY A 420 45.56 -25.83 -3.33
N GLU A 421 46.41 -26.34 -4.21
CA GLU A 421 46.22 -26.28 -5.66
C GLU A 421 45.47 -27.52 -6.16
N HIS A 422 44.58 -27.33 -7.13
CA HIS A 422 43.82 -28.43 -7.71
C HIS A 422 44.71 -29.29 -8.62
N PRO A 423 44.75 -30.63 -8.47
CA PRO A 423 45.74 -31.49 -9.12
C PRO A 423 45.65 -31.53 -10.66
N LYS A 424 44.51 -31.16 -11.23
CA LYS A 424 44.30 -31.16 -12.70
C LYS A 424 44.69 -29.88 -13.42
N ASP A 425 44.70 -28.73 -12.74
CA ASP A 425 44.86 -27.44 -13.40
C ASP A 425 45.71 -26.42 -12.62
N GLY A 426 46.25 -26.80 -11.47
CA GLY A 426 47.15 -25.98 -10.65
C GLY A 426 46.49 -24.76 -10.00
N HIS A 427 45.18 -24.57 -10.12
CA HIS A 427 44.52 -23.39 -9.57
C HIS A 427 44.08 -23.58 -8.12
N PRO A 428 44.06 -22.50 -7.30
CA PRO A 428 43.77 -22.60 -5.88
C PRO A 428 42.33 -23.05 -5.62
N VAL A 429 42.19 -23.94 -4.64
CA VAL A 429 40.93 -24.33 -4.03
C VAL A 429 40.75 -23.50 -2.76
N ILE A 430 39.70 -22.68 -2.72
CA ILE A 430 39.49 -21.68 -1.67
C ILE A 430 38.24 -22.02 -0.85
N LEU A 431 38.40 -22.14 0.47
CA LEU A 431 37.30 -22.23 1.41
C LEU A 431 36.91 -20.82 1.87
N LYS A 432 35.65 -20.45 1.65
CA LYS A 432 35.12 -19.12 1.99
C LYS A 432 33.77 -19.19 2.68
N LEU A 433 33.46 -18.14 3.43
CA LEU A 433 32.14 -17.94 4.04
C LEU A 433 31.14 -17.40 3.01
N ALA A 434 29.92 -17.93 3.01
CA ALA A 434 28.79 -17.55 2.14
C ALA A 434 27.52 -17.33 2.97
N LYS A 435 26.45 -16.82 2.33
CA LYS A 435 25.17 -16.47 2.99
C LYS A 435 24.52 -17.65 3.75
N VAL A 436 24.79 -18.89 3.33
CA VAL A 436 24.17 -20.12 3.90
C VAL A 436 25.21 -21.03 4.58
N GLY A 437 26.36 -20.48 5.00
CA GLY A 437 27.45 -21.23 5.64
C GLY A 437 28.74 -21.23 4.81
N PHE A 438 29.56 -22.27 4.93
CA PHE A 438 30.85 -22.35 4.23
C PHE A 438 30.69 -22.92 2.80
N SER A 439 31.54 -22.46 1.89
CA SER A 439 31.57 -22.94 0.51
C SER A 439 33.00 -23.09 0.01
N VAL A 440 33.24 -24.16 -0.74
CA VAL A 440 34.49 -24.38 -1.45
C VAL A 440 34.33 -23.81 -2.85
N ARG A 441 35.28 -22.98 -3.27
CA ARG A 441 35.34 -22.41 -4.61
C ARG A 441 36.61 -22.84 -5.31
N HIS A 442 36.45 -23.30 -6.54
CA HIS A 442 37.53 -23.52 -7.47
C HIS A 442 37.14 -22.90 -8.82
N ARG A 443 37.86 -21.87 -9.26
CA ARG A 443 37.53 -21.06 -10.45
C ARG A 443 36.07 -20.58 -10.46
N ARG A 444 35.24 -21.12 -11.37
CA ARG A 444 33.80 -20.80 -11.56
C ARG A 444 32.86 -21.75 -10.84
N THR A 445 33.42 -22.77 -10.20
CA THR A 445 32.71 -23.89 -9.59
C THR A 445 32.66 -23.65 -8.09
N THR A 446 31.46 -23.64 -7.51
CA THR A 446 31.25 -23.44 -6.08
C THR A 446 30.39 -24.58 -5.52
N ALA A 447 30.89 -25.26 -4.50
CA ALA A 447 30.19 -26.29 -3.76
C ALA A 447 29.89 -25.80 -2.34
N SER A 448 28.69 -26.12 -1.82
CA SER A 448 28.35 -25.82 -0.43
C SER A 448 28.97 -26.87 0.48
N VAL A 449 29.50 -26.45 1.63
CA VAL A 449 29.92 -27.38 2.69
C VAL A 449 28.67 -27.76 3.52
N PRO A 450 28.41 -29.05 3.78
CA PRO A 450 27.29 -29.48 4.63
C PRO A 450 27.39 -28.90 6.04
N LYS A 451 26.24 -28.53 6.64
CA LYS A 451 26.18 -27.96 8.01
C LYS A 451 26.71 -28.90 9.10
N SER A 452 26.77 -30.20 8.82
CA SER A 452 27.30 -31.23 9.73
C SER A 452 28.84 -31.27 9.81
N MET A 453 29.54 -30.64 8.87
CA MET A 453 31.00 -30.65 8.80
C MET A 453 31.59 -29.34 9.34
N LYS A 454 32.53 -29.43 10.29
CA LYS A 454 33.21 -28.24 10.80
C LYS A 454 34.21 -27.70 9.77
N PRO A 455 34.40 -26.38 9.69
CA PRO A 455 35.30 -25.77 8.70
C PRO A 455 36.75 -26.24 8.78
N LYS A 456 37.24 -26.59 9.98
CA LYS A 456 38.61 -27.07 10.22
C LYS A 456 38.87 -28.48 9.67
N ASP A 457 37.81 -29.25 9.42
CA ASP A 457 37.90 -30.64 8.98
C ASP A 457 37.86 -30.79 7.44
N VAL A 458 37.74 -29.67 6.72
CA VAL A 458 37.69 -29.59 5.25
C VAL A 458 39.12 -29.58 4.70
N THR A 459 39.63 -30.76 4.37
CA THR A 459 40.92 -30.94 3.68
C THR A 459 40.79 -30.73 2.17
N LEU A 460 41.92 -30.59 1.47
CA LEU A 460 41.94 -30.47 0.00
C LEU A 460 41.20 -31.63 -0.68
N GLU A 461 41.40 -32.86 -0.23
CA GLU A 461 40.74 -34.07 -0.76
C GLU A 461 39.22 -33.97 -0.67
N LYS A 462 38.69 -33.68 0.53
CA LYS A 462 37.24 -33.50 0.74
C LYS A 462 36.67 -32.33 -0.06
N ALA A 463 37.46 -31.27 -0.23
CA ALA A 463 37.07 -30.11 -1.03
C ALA A 463 36.94 -30.48 -2.52
N LEU A 464 37.81 -31.35 -3.04
CA LEU A 464 37.73 -31.87 -4.40
C LEU A 464 36.52 -32.79 -4.61
N ASP A 465 36.18 -33.61 -3.61
CA ASP A 465 34.98 -34.45 -3.64
C ASP A 465 33.70 -33.59 -3.70
N LEU A 466 33.61 -32.55 -2.85
CA LEU A 466 32.48 -31.62 -2.85
C LEU A 466 32.35 -30.87 -4.19
N LEU A 467 33.47 -30.47 -4.79
CA LEU A 467 33.50 -29.81 -6.11
C LEU A 467 33.15 -30.74 -7.27
N SER A 468 33.26 -32.06 -7.08
CA SER A 468 32.92 -33.09 -8.07
C SER A 468 31.49 -33.63 -7.93
N SER A 469 30.78 -33.25 -6.87
CA SER A 469 29.40 -33.66 -6.60
C SER A 469 28.37 -33.04 -7.57
N LYS A 470 27.13 -33.56 -7.58
CA LYS A 470 26.04 -33.08 -8.45
C LYS A 470 25.48 -31.71 -8.01
N ASP A 471 25.65 -31.32 -6.75
CA ASP A 471 25.02 -30.12 -6.14
C ASP A 471 25.86 -28.84 -6.29
N VAL A 472 26.58 -28.72 -7.40
CA VAL A 472 27.60 -27.69 -7.60
C VAL A 472 27.06 -26.54 -8.44
N ARG A 473 27.23 -25.31 -7.94
CA ARG A 473 26.82 -24.09 -8.66
C ARG A 473 27.96 -23.59 -9.53
N ARG A 474 27.70 -23.44 -10.83
CA ARG A 474 28.63 -22.83 -11.79
C ARG A 474 28.23 -21.38 -12.06
N SER A 475 29.13 -20.44 -11.84
CA SER A 475 28.90 -19.00 -12.09
C SER A 475 29.53 -18.55 -13.41
N GLY A 476 28.74 -17.91 -14.28
CA GLY A 476 29.17 -17.31 -15.56
C GLY A 476 28.44 -17.89 -16.78
N ARG A 477 28.38 -17.13 -17.88
CA ARG A 477 27.76 -17.55 -19.16
C ARG A 477 28.48 -18.80 -19.70
N PRO A 478 27.77 -19.89 -20.05
CA PRO A 478 28.39 -21.03 -20.71
C PRO A 478 29.02 -20.57 -22.02
N ARG A 479 30.26 -21.01 -22.30
CA ARG A 479 30.83 -20.85 -23.65
C ARG A 479 29.91 -21.63 -24.60
N ASN A 480 29.40 -20.98 -25.65
CA ASN A 480 28.70 -21.66 -26.73
C ASN A 480 29.58 -22.83 -27.20
N LYS A 481 29.00 -24.04 -27.24
CA LYS A 481 29.63 -25.15 -27.98
C LYS A 481 29.74 -24.70 -29.45
N PRO A 482 30.88 -24.91 -30.12
CA PRO A 482 30.93 -24.74 -31.57
C PRO A 482 29.89 -25.68 -32.19
N LYS A 483 29.05 -25.16 -33.08
CA LYS A 483 28.18 -26.01 -33.92
C LYS A 483 29.11 -26.90 -34.74
N VAL A 484 28.92 -28.21 -34.63
CA VAL A 484 29.48 -29.18 -35.56
C VAL A 484 28.76 -28.94 -36.89
N GLU A 485 29.52 -28.65 -37.95
CA GLU A 485 29.00 -28.61 -39.31
C GLU A 485 28.59 -30.04 -39.70
N GLU A 486 27.30 -30.25 -39.96
CA GLU A 486 26.81 -31.46 -40.61
C GLU A 486 27.31 -31.46 -42.05
N ALA A 487 28.12 -32.47 -42.40
CA ALA A 487 28.54 -32.73 -43.76
C ALA A 487 27.31 -33.15 -44.59
N ILE A 488 27.08 -32.42 -45.68
CA ILE A 488 26.08 -32.74 -46.69
C ILE A 488 26.60 -33.95 -47.49
N GLU A 489 25.98 -35.12 -47.33
CA GLU A 489 26.18 -36.27 -48.21
C GLU A 489 25.57 -35.96 -49.59
N SER A 490 26.44 -35.83 -50.61
CA SER A 490 26.05 -35.85 -52.02
C SER A 490 25.81 -37.29 -52.46
N SER A 491 24.55 -37.64 -52.73
CA SER A 491 24.14 -38.89 -53.35
C SER A 491 24.47 -38.87 -54.85
N ASN A 492 25.51 -39.62 -55.23
CA ASN A 492 25.67 -40.14 -56.59
C ASN A 492 25.01 -41.51 -56.67
N ALA A 493 23.91 -41.63 -57.43
CA ALA A 493 23.39 -42.90 -57.88
C ALA A 493 23.20 -42.84 -59.40
N VAL A 494 24.11 -43.53 -60.12
CA VAL A 494 23.97 -43.91 -61.52
C VAL A 494 23.35 -45.30 -61.53
N ASN A 495 22.11 -45.39 -62.00
CA ASN A 495 21.58 -46.35 -62.97
C ASN A 495 20.06 -46.24 -63.05
#